data_AF-A0A8T4P6T1-F1
#
_entry.id   AF-A0A8T4P6T1-F1
#
_cell.length_a   1.000
_cell.length_b   1.000
_cell.length_c   1.000
_cell.angle_alpha   90.00
_cell.angle_beta   90.00
_cell.angle_gamma   90.00
#
_symmetry.space_group_name_H-M   'P 1'
#
loop_
_entity.id
_entity.type
_entity.pdbx_description
1 polymer ?
#
loop_
_entity_poly.entity_id
_entity_poly.type
_entity_poly.pdbx_seq_one_letter_code
_entity_poly.pdbx_strand_id
1 'polypeptide(L)'
;MQIQTTGGLEINANNSIIENNKIINNYNGLTILSENNLINNNNITNNTNYGIYVTGLNNKIINNIINTSQGTIGILAENIPSNLLIDSNMITGPTPVNNACIEFDNTDQSNISFNNITTDCDSGIFFKKTQQIGSSTYNIIKGNKINQNYRGIYFIEALNNKITNTLISANTKGIVFQNGTQTDPGSDNNIIQDSVISSDEHDIYYSKRSGNNTLINTTFNISKVDSDGGNLTVKWYLDVYINDSNGNNANNIMVGGYDKNNNLEFTTTTNASGNIKTRIVEELSFLPDPPPPPLFQYVYKTNYTITASNSSYKATAAVNLTESKSITLTI
;
A
#
# COMPACT_ATOMS: atom_id res chain seq x y z
N MET A 1 29.74 7.83 17.24
CA MET A 1 30.47 9.08 16.90
C MET A 1 29.47 10.23 16.76
N GLN A 2 29.87 11.49 16.97
CA GLN A 2 29.07 12.67 16.60
C GLN A 2 29.62 13.25 15.30
N ILE A 3 28.76 13.41 14.28
CA ILE A 3 29.14 13.96 12.98
C ILE A 3 28.41 15.29 12.77
N GLN A 4 29.18 16.37 12.65
CA GLN A 4 28.73 17.73 12.38
C GLN A 4 29.69 18.41 11.40
N THR A 5 29.36 18.36 10.12
CA THR A 5 30.07 19.00 9.02
C THR A 5 29.06 19.81 8.20
N THR A 6 29.53 20.63 7.26
CA THR A 6 28.64 21.35 6.35
C THR A 6 27.79 20.42 5.46
N GLY A 7 28.19 19.15 5.26
CA GLY A 7 27.53 18.20 4.35
C GLY A 7 27.07 16.86 4.96
N GLY A 8 27.36 16.59 6.24
CA GLY A 8 27.13 15.28 6.87
C GLY A 8 28.24 14.28 6.60
N LEU A 9 27.88 13.00 6.48
CA LEU A 9 28.78 11.93 6.03
C LEU A 9 28.36 11.42 4.65
N GLU A 10 29.30 11.49 3.72
CA GLU A 10 29.17 10.96 2.35
C GLU A 10 29.86 9.60 2.24
N ILE A 11 29.17 8.61 1.66
CA ILE A 11 29.60 7.22 1.59
C ILE A 11 29.72 6.81 0.13
N ASN A 12 30.97 6.78 -0.35
CA ASN A 12 31.35 6.36 -1.70
C ASN A 12 31.85 4.90 -1.77
N ALA A 13 32.05 4.24 -0.63
CA ALA A 13 32.56 2.88 -0.57
C ALA A 13 31.43 1.86 -0.34
N ASN A 14 31.45 0.78 -1.12
CA ASN A 14 30.50 -0.33 -0.95
C ASN A 14 30.74 -1.10 0.36
N ASN A 15 29.70 -1.76 0.85
CA ASN A 15 29.74 -2.60 2.06
C ASN A 15 30.14 -1.82 3.34
N SER A 16 29.89 -0.52 3.37
CA SER A 16 30.09 0.30 4.55
C SER A 16 29.02 -0.01 5.59
N ILE A 17 29.45 -0.04 6.86
CA ILE A 17 28.56 -0.22 8.01
C ILE A 17 28.61 1.05 8.83
N ILE A 18 27.49 1.77 8.89
CA ILE A 18 27.32 2.96 9.72
C ILE A 18 26.29 2.63 10.78
N GLU A 19 26.76 2.50 12.02
CA GLU A 19 25.87 2.11 13.11
C GLU A 19 26.14 2.85 14.43
N ASN A 20 25.08 3.02 15.21
CA ASN A 20 25.13 3.58 16.57
C ASN A 20 25.74 5.00 16.62
N ASN A 21 25.50 5.82 15.59
CA ASN A 21 26.00 7.19 15.52
C ASN A 21 24.92 8.23 15.81
N LYS A 22 25.36 9.43 16.20
CA LYS A 22 24.55 10.64 16.23
C LYS A 22 25.01 11.56 15.10
N ILE A 23 24.12 11.85 14.16
CA ILE A 23 24.42 12.63 12.96
C ILE A 23 23.49 13.83 12.96
N ILE A 24 24.03 14.98 13.38
CA ILE A 24 23.20 16.13 13.73
C ILE A 24 23.72 17.45 13.17
N ASN A 25 22.80 18.37 12.86
CA ASN A 25 23.11 19.74 12.44
C ASN A 25 23.97 19.82 11.17
N ASN A 26 23.65 19.01 10.17
CA ASN A 26 24.32 19.02 8.86
C ASN A 26 23.37 19.51 7.75
N TYR A 27 23.88 19.71 6.54
CA TYR A 27 23.00 19.90 5.38
C TYR A 27 22.21 18.62 5.06
N ASN A 28 22.91 17.55 4.67
CA ASN A 28 22.36 16.20 4.67
C ASN A 28 22.90 15.46 5.91
N GLY A 29 22.12 14.57 6.52
CA GLY A 29 22.66 13.67 7.55
C GLY A 29 23.64 12.67 6.94
N LEU A 30 23.13 11.84 6.03
CA LEU A 30 23.89 10.87 5.25
C LEU A 30 23.65 11.04 3.75
N THR A 31 24.69 10.86 2.96
CA THR A 31 24.61 10.76 1.50
C THR A 31 25.29 9.47 1.05
N ILE A 32 24.54 8.56 0.44
CA ILE A 32 24.97 7.20 0.12
C ILE A 32 24.98 7.05 -1.40
N LEU A 33 26.18 7.15 -1.98
CA LEU A 33 26.42 7.09 -3.43
C LEU A 33 26.96 5.72 -3.88
N SER A 34 26.88 4.73 -3.00
CA SER A 34 27.48 3.41 -3.14
C SER A 34 26.52 2.31 -2.71
N GLU A 35 26.89 1.05 -2.93
CA GLU A 35 25.99 -0.10 -2.81
C GLU A 35 26.27 -0.99 -1.59
N ASN A 36 25.29 -1.80 -1.23
CA ASN A 36 25.39 -2.84 -0.20
C ASN A 36 25.77 -2.31 1.19
N ASN A 37 25.43 -1.06 1.50
CA ASN A 37 25.72 -0.46 2.79
C ASN A 37 24.64 -0.79 3.82
N LEU A 38 25.04 -0.84 5.09
CA LEU A 38 24.15 -0.99 6.23
C LEU A 38 24.18 0.29 7.07
N ILE A 39 23.03 0.94 7.17
CA ILE A 39 22.80 2.10 8.04
C ILE A 39 21.84 1.65 9.15
N ASN A 40 22.39 1.39 10.34
CA ASN A 40 21.64 0.73 11.42
C ASN A 40 21.72 1.47 12.75
N ASN A 41 20.61 1.62 13.47
CA ASN A 41 20.60 2.18 14.84
C ASN A 41 21.25 3.57 14.96
N ASN A 42 21.16 4.42 13.93
CA ASN A 42 21.65 5.79 14.01
C ASN A 42 20.55 6.74 14.46
N ASN A 43 20.96 7.83 15.12
CA ASN A 43 20.10 8.96 15.46
C ASN A 43 20.49 10.14 14.56
N ILE A 44 19.64 10.44 13.57
CA ILE A 44 19.90 11.38 12.49
C ILE A 44 18.91 12.54 12.63
N THR A 45 19.34 13.66 13.20
CA THR A 45 18.42 14.76 13.52
C THR A 45 18.92 16.14 13.14
N ASN A 46 18.01 17.11 13.03
CA ASN A 46 18.33 18.52 12.79
C ASN A 46 19.18 18.76 11.53
N ASN A 47 19.00 17.95 10.49
CA ASN A 47 19.63 18.20 9.20
C ASN A 47 18.73 19.09 8.34
N THR A 48 19.30 19.97 7.52
CA THR A 48 18.57 21.06 6.84
C THR A 48 18.08 20.75 5.44
N ASN A 49 18.44 19.58 4.89
CA ASN A 49 17.92 19.10 3.62
C ASN A 49 17.41 17.66 3.74
N TYR A 50 18.29 16.65 3.78
CA TYR A 50 17.85 15.26 3.92
C TYR A 50 18.33 14.64 5.22
N GLY A 51 17.52 13.77 5.82
CA GLY A 51 18.02 12.85 6.84
C GLY A 51 19.01 11.88 6.21
N ILE A 52 18.54 11.14 5.22
CA ILE A 52 19.35 10.24 4.39
C ILE A 52 19.01 10.47 2.91
N TYR A 53 20.02 10.68 2.09
CA TYR A 53 19.93 10.60 0.64
C TYR A 53 20.65 9.35 0.15
N VAL A 54 19.99 8.54 -0.67
CA VAL A 54 20.53 7.28 -1.19
C VAL A 54 20.24 7.12 -2.67
N THR A 55 21.27 6.74 -3.44
CA THR A 55 21.17 6.43 -4.88
C THR A 55 21.75 5.07 -5.25
N GLY A 56 22.53 4.44 -4.37
CA GLY A 56 23.10 3.12 -4.62
C GLY A 56 22.15 1.96 -4.37
N LEU A 57 22.43 0.82 -5.00
CA LEU A 57 21.66 -0.43 -4.90
C LEU A 57 21.88 -1.18 -3.58
N ASN A 58 20.93 -2.06 -3.24
CA ASN A 58 21.05 -3.06 -2.16
C ASN A 58 21.37 -2.46 -0.77
N ASN A 59 21.12 -1.18 -0.59
CA ASN A 59 21.35 -0.51 0.69
C ASN A 59 20.26 -0.88 1.69
N LYS A 60 20.63 -0.93 2.97
CA LYS A 60 19.73 -1.25 4.08
C LYS A 60 19.74 -0.11 5.08
N ILE A 61 18.59 0.51 5.28
CA ILE A 61 18.38 1.59 6.25
C ILE A 61 17.43 1.05 7.31
N ILE A 62 17.97 0.65 8.46
CA ILE A 62 17.25 -0.13 9.46
C ILE A 62 17.34 0.49 10.87
N ASN A 63 16.24 0.48 11.63
CA ASN A 63 16.22 0.86 13.06
C ASN A 63 16.78 2.26 13.36
N ASN A 64 16.74 3.18 12.40
CA ASN A 64 17.21 4.54 12.63
C ASN A 64 16.09 5.41 13.21
N ILE A 65 16.50 6.40 14.01
CA ILE A 65 15.66 7.52 14.40
C ILE A 65 16.01 8.67 13.47
N ILE A 66 15.06 9.11 12.66
CA ILE A 66 15.26 10.15 11.66
C ILE A 66 14.27 11.28 11.95
N ASN A 67 14.79 12.44 12.34
CA ASN A 67 13.99 13.63 12.60
C ASN A 67 14.63 14.82 11.89
N THR A 68 14.10 15.16 10.72
CA THR A 68 14.52 16.37 10.03
C THR A 68 13.70 17.53 10.58
N SER A 69 14.26 18.36 11.46
CA SER A 69 13.55 19.51 12.01
C SER A 69 13.62 20.76 11.11
N GLN A 70 14.52 20.75 10.12
CA GLN A 70 14.73 21.83 9.14
C GLN A 70 14.84 21.32 7.70
N GLY A 71 14.90 20.00 7.52
CA GLY A 71 15.07 19.33 6.24
C GLY A 71 13.79 19.29 5.42
N THR A 72 13.98 19.00 4.14
CA THR A 72 12.90 18.72 3.20
C THR A 72 12.44 17.28 3.38
N ILE A 73 13.31 16.26 3.35
CA ILE A 73 12.89 14.86 3.30
C ILE A 73 13.61 14.01 4.36
N GLY A 74 12.88 13.11 5.04
CA GLY A 74 13.47 12.17 5.99
C GLY A 74 14.45 11.21 5.29
N ILE A 75 13.95 10.41 4.35
CA ILE A 75 14.74 9.56 3.46
C ILE A 75 14.36 9.85 2.01
N LEU A 76 15.32 10.33 1.21
CA LEU A 76 15.19 10.42 -0.25
C LEU A 76 15.94 9.26 -0.89
N ALA A 77 15.20 8.41 -1.60
CA ALA A 77 15.72 7.35 -2.46
C ALA A 77 15.52 7.75 -3.92
N GLU A 78 16.62 7.87 -4.66
CA GLU A 78 16.59 8.40 -6.03
C GLU A 78 17.31 7.45 -7.01
N ASN A 79 16.65 7.14 -8.13
CA ASN A 79 17.20 6.32 -9.22
C ASN A 79 17.69 4.93 -8.80
N ILE A 80 16.96 4.26 -7.90
CA ILE A 80 17.30 2.92 -7.41
C ILE A 80 16.41 1.86 -8.10
N PRO A 81 16.90 1.10 -9.07
CA PRO A 81 16.09 0.13 -9.81
C PRO A 81 15.64 -1.09 -9.00
N SER A 82 16.26 -1.41 -7.86
CA SER A 82 15.84 -2.53 -7.02
C SER A 82 16.53 -2.57 -5.65
N ASN A 83 15.92 -3.36 -4.75
CA ASN A 83 16.54 -3.91 -3.55
C ASN A 83 16.98 -2.91 -2.48
N LEU A 84 16.46 -1.67 -2.49
CA LEU A 84 16.54 -0.83 -1.30
C LEU A 84 15.62 -1.42 -0.22
N LEU A 85 16.13 -1.50 1.01
CA LEU A 85 15.33 -1.86 2.18
C LEU A 85 15.34 -0.71 3.19
N ILE A 86 14.17 -0.14 3.45
CA ILE A 86 13.92 0.79 4.55
C ILE A 86 13.05 0.09 5.58
N ASP A 87 13.64 -0.32 6.70
CA ASP A 87 12.96 -1.19 7.66
C ASP A 87 13.02 -0.68 9.12
N SER A 88 11.90 -0.78 9.84
CA SER A 88 11.87 -0.57 11.29
C SER A 88 12.40 0.79 11.76
N ASN A 89 12.37 1.83 10.91
CA ASN A 89 12.81 3.17 11.29
C ASN A 89 11.68 3.95 11.97
N MET A 90 12.05 4.85 12.88
CA MET A 90 11.16 5.88 13.39
C MET A 90 11.47 7.18 12.66
N ILE A 91 10.52 7.65 11.85
CA ILE A 91 10.71 8.83 11.00
C ILE A 91 9.66 9.86 11.38
N THR A 92 10.12 11.05 11.77
CA THR A 92 9.25 12.18 12.08
C THR A 92 9.51 13.33 11.12
N GLY A 93 8.43 13.94 10.62
CA GLY A 93 8.49 14.97 9.61
C GLY A 93 8.99 16.33 10.09
N PRO A 94 9.45 17.17 9.14
CA PRO A 94 9.76 18.56 9.41
C PRO A 94 8.47 19.38 9.56
N THR A 95 8.22 19.84 10.78
CA THR A 95 7.17 20.84 11.05
C THR A 95 7.44 22.15 10.29
N PRO A 96 6.43 22.73 9.62
CA PRO A 96 5.70 22.25 8.46
C PRO A 96 6.41 22.74 7.17
N VAL A 97 7.11 21.86 6.45
CA VAL A 97 7.62 22.18 5.10
C VAL A 97 7.30 21.05 4.14
N ASN A 98 6.29 21.29 3.29
CA ASN A 98 5.95 20.78 1.94
C ASN A 98 6.49 19.43 1.40
N ASN A 99 7.01 18.50 2.20
CA ASN A 99 7.79 17.37 1.70
C ASN A 99 7.52 16.06 2.45
N ALA A 100 8.14 14.97 1.97
CA ALA A 100 7.83 13.62 2.41
C ALA A 100 8.74 13.09 3.55
N CYS A 101 8.21 12.18 4.36
CA CYS A 101 9.01 11.46 5.34
C CYS A 101 9.91 10.42 4.63
N ILE A 102 9.35 9.71 3.64
CA ILE A 102 10.10 8.88 2.68
C ILE A 102 9.68 9.29 1.27
N GLU A 103 10.63 9.64 0.41
CA GLU A 103 10.42 9.90 -1.01
C GLU A 103 11.15 8.85 -1.85
N PHE A 104 10.40 8.17 -2.72
CA PHE A 104 10.91 7.31 -3.78
C PHE A 104 10.77 8.07 -5.10
N ASP A 105 11.87 8.61 -5.60
CA ASP A 105 11.95 9.25 -6.90
C ASP A 105 12.66 8.31 -7.86
N ASN A 106 11.91 7.68 -8.78
CA ASN A 106 12.43 6.65 -9.67
C ASN A 106 13.09 5.48 -8.91
N THR A 107 12.41 4.95 -7.89
CA THR A 107 12.88 3.81 -7.09
C THR A 107 11.95 2.61 -7.23
N ASP A 108 12.43 1.55 -7.86
CA ASP A 108 11.64 0.36 -8.19
C ASP A 108 12.01 -0.83 -7.30
N GLN A 109 11.14 -1.85 -7.27
CA GLN A 109 11.41 -3.18 -6.69
C GLN A 109 12.08 -3.13 -5.30
N SER A 110 11.64 -2.19 -4.47
CA SER A 110 12.22 -1.90 -3.17
C SER A 110 11.18 -2.04 -2.06
N ASN A 111 11.66 -2.18 -0.83
CA ASN A 111 10.83 -2.52 0.33
C ASN A 111 10.87 -1.41 1.37
N ILE A 112 9.68 -0.98 1.80
CA ILE A 112 9.48 -0.12 2.97
C ILE A 112 8.68 -0.94 3.99
N SER A 113 9.29 -1.36 5.09
CA SER A 113 8.64 -2.25 6.05
C SER A 113 8.76 -1.84 7.51
N PHE A 114 7.68 -2.04 8.27
CA PHE A 114 7.64 -1.87 9.72
C PHE A 114 8.12 -0.50 10.24
N ASN A 115 8.12 0.54 9.41
CA ASN A 115 8.48 1.88 9.83
C ASN A 115 7.32 2.54 10.58
N ASN A 116 7.68 3.35 11.56
CA ASN A 116 6.76 4.23 12.27
C ASN A 116 6.97 5.65 11.77
N ILE A 117 6.07 6.09 10.88
CA ILE A 117 6.11 7.38 10.20
C ILE A 117 5.03 8.26 10.83
N THR A 118 5.47 9.22 11.65
CA THR A 118 4.55 10.04 12.43
C THR A 118 4.82 11.53 12.22
N THR A 119 3.74 12.30 12.13
CA THR A 119 3.72 13.76 12.37
C THR A 119 4.29 14.63 11.23
N ASP A 120 3.43 15.51 10.72
CA ASP A 120 3.65 16.74 9.94
C ASP A 120 4.47 16.65 8.65
N CYS A 121 4.64 15.46 8.07
CA CYS A 121 5.03 15.38 6.65
C CYS A 121 3.85 15.81 5.76
N ASP A 122 4.16 16.44 4.63
CA ASP A 122 3.17 16.61 3.56
C ASP A 122 2.72 15.24 3.04
N SER A 123 3.66 14.30 2.95
CA SER A 123 3.39 12.91 2.57
C SER A 123 4.18 11.94 3.46
N GLY A 124 3.52 10.99 4.11
CA GLY A 124 4.22 9.96 4.89
C GLY A 124 5.15 9.12 4.01
N ILE A 125 4.61 8.59 2.91
CA ILE A 125 5.40 7.99 1.83
C ILE A 125 4.98 8.63 0.52
N PHE A 126 5.95 9.11 -0.25
CA PHE A 126 5.72 9.73 -1.54
C PHE A 126 6.44 8.96 -2.65
N PHE A 127 5.67 8.46 -3.61
CA PHE A 127 6.17 7.91 -4.86
C PHE A 127 6.06 8.97 -5.94
N LYS A 128 7.21 9.43 -6.39
CA LYS A 128 7.35 10.48 -7.38
C LYS A 128 7.96 9.94 -8.66
N LYS A 129 7.60 10.61 -9.75
CA LYS A 129 8.23 10.49 -11.06
C LYS A 129 8.82 11.83 -11.45
N THR A 130 10.13 11.90 -11.60
CA THR A 130 10.78 13.07 -12.23
C THR A 130 11.23 12.84 -13.67
N GLN A 131 11.50 11.60 -14.11
CA GLN A 131 12.21 11.40 -15.39
C GLN A 131 11.65 10.35 -16.40
N GLN A 132 10.84 9.34 -16.03
CA GLN A 132 10.37 8.30 -16.99
C GLN A 132 9.00 7.68 -16.66
N ILE A 133 8.20 7.34 -17.69
CA ILE A 133 6.94 6.59 -17.52
C ILE A 133 7.24 5.22 -16.92
N GLY A 134 6.52 4.84 -15.85
CA GLY A 134 6.71 3.56 -15.17
C GLY A 134 7.81 3.57 -14.11
N SER A 135 8.11 4.73 -13.53
CA SER A 135 9.04 4.86 -12.41
C SER A 135 8.34 4.66 -11.06
N SER A 136 9.09 4.22 -10.06
CA SER A 136 8.58 3.99 -8.70
C SER A 136 7.53 2.86 -8.64
N THR A 137 7.88 1.74 -9.26
CA THR A 137 7.03 0.59 -9.52
C THR A 137 7.47 -0.69 -8.81
N TYR A 138 6.52 -1.59 -8.62
CA TYR A 138 6.77 -2.91 -7.99
C TYR A 138 7.38 -2.82 -6.59
N ASN A 139 7.18 -1.71 -5.88
CA ASN A 139 7.60 -1.58 -4.49
C ASN A 139 6.61 -2.27 -3.55
N ILE A 140 7.14 -2.75 -2.42
CA ILE A 140 6.35 -3.38 -1.37
C ILE A 140 6.39 -2.53 -0.12
N ILE A 141 5.23 -2.14 0.34
CA ILE A 141 5.00 -1.39 1.58
C ILE A 141 4.31 -2.36 2.55
N LYS A 142 4.96 -2.71 3.65
CA LYS A 142 4.45 -3.76 4.55
C LYS A 142 4.57 -3.40 6.02
N GLY A 143 3.48 -3.53 6.77
CA GLY A 143 3.56 -3.44 8.23
C GLY A 143 3.86 -2.04 8.78
N ASN A 144 3.78 -1.00 7.95
CA ASN A 144 4.11 0.36 8.39
C ASN A 144 2.94 0.97 9.18
N LYS A 145 3.27 1.89 10.08
CA LYS A 145 2.32 2.80 10.71
C LYS A 145 2.57 4.20 10.17
N ILE A 146 1.57 4.80 9.54
CA ILE A 146 1.66 6.09 8.86
C ILE A 146 0.53 6.99 9.36
N ASN A 147 0.86 7.96 10.21
CA ASN A 147 -0.16 8.80 10.83
C ASN A 147 0.23 10.26 11.01
N GLN A 148 -0.79 11.12 11.09
CA GLN A 148 -0.64 12.57 11.34
C GLN A 148 0.14 13.30 10.25
N ASN A 149 -0.06 12.93 8.99
CA ASN A 149 0.49 13.62 7.82
C ASN A 149 -0.63 14.28 7.02
N TYR A 150 -0.30 15.20 6.10
CA TYR A 150 -1.30 15.71 5.17
C TYR A 150 -1.78 14.60 4.22
N ARG A 151 -0.86 13.84 3.62
CA ARG A 151 -1.12 12.61 2.86
C ARG A 151 -0.45 11.44 3.56
N GLY A 152 -1.14 10.34 3.78
CA GLY A 152 -0.53 9.11 4.30
C GLY A 152 0.44 8.53 3.28
N ILE A 153 -0.09 8.08 2.14
CA ILE A 153 0.71 7.63 0.99
C ILE A 153 0.26 8.42 -0.24
N TYR A 154 1.23 8.91 -1.01
CA TYR A 154 0.98 9.69 -2.21
C TYR A 154 1.68 9.05 -3.41
N PHE A 155 0.90 8.71 -4.44
CA PHE A 155 1.39 8.22 -5.72
C PHE A 155 1.22 9.29 -6.80
N ILE A 156 2.30 9.57 -7.53
CA ILE A 156 2.29 10.32 -8.78
C ILE A 156 2.86 9.41 -9.87
N GLU A 157 2.01 8.98 -10.80
CA GLU A 157 2.38 8.11 -11.94
C GLU A 157 3.12 6.82 -11.56
N ALA A 158 2.93 6.37 -10.32
CA ALA A 158 3.58 5.19 -9.77
C ALA A 158 2.65 3.99 -9.87
N LEU A 159 3.19 2.89 -10.41
CA LEU A 159 2.42 1.74 -10.89
C LEU A 159 2.79 0.45 -10.17
N ASN A 160 1.84 -0.49 -10.12
CA ASN A 160 2.12 -1.88 -9.71
C ASN A 160 2.74 -2.03 -8.31
N ASN A 161 2.51 -1.07 -7.39
CA ASN A 161 2.99 -1.18 -6.02
C ASN A 161 2.02 -1.98 -5.16
N LYS A 162 2.55 -2.61 -4.10
CA LYS A 162 1.76 -3.42 -3.17
C LYS A 162 1.90 -2.92 -1.74
N ILE A 163 0.77 -2.51 -1.14
CA ILE A 163 0.67 -2.16 0.27
C ILE A 163 0.00 -3.31 1.02
N THR A 164 0.59 -3.78 2.11
CA THR A 164 0.04 -4.86 2.94
C THR A 164 0.18 -4.58 4.43
N ASN A 165 -0.78 -5.04 5.25
CA ASN A 165 -0.70 -4.99 6.71
C ASN A 165 -0.30 -3.60 7.24
N THR A 166 -0.72 -2.54 6.57
CA THR A 166 -0.27 -1.17 6.86
C THR A 166 -1.41 -0.40 7.51
N LEU A 167 -1.09 0.34 8.57
CA LEU A 167 -2.03 1.23 9.26
C LEU A 167 -1.80 2.67 8.78
N ILE A 168 -2.78 3.21 8.05
CA ILE A 168 -2.77 4.59 7.54
C ILE A 168 -3.89 5.34 8.25
N SER A 169 -3.56 6.14 9.25
CA SER A 169 -4.58 6.69 10.16
C SER A 169 -4.35 8.15 10.53
N ALA A 170 -5.40 8.92 10.80
CA ALA A 170 -5.32 10.31 11.26
C ALA A 170 -4.43 11.18 10.35
N ASN A 171 -4.47 10.92 9.04
CA ASN A 171 -3.92 11.82 8.03
C ASN A 171 -5.06 12.68 7.48
N THR A 172 -4.77 13.85 6.89
CA THR A 172 -5.83 14.59 6.18
C THR A 172 -6.40 13.77 5.04
N LYS A 173 -5.52 13.15 4.25
CA LYS A 173 -5.83 12.19 3.17
C LYS A 173 -5.07 10.88 3.38
N GLY A 174 -5.74 9.75 3.22
CA GLY A 174 -5.17 8.43 3.45
C GLY A 174 -4.21 8.02 2.35
N ILE A 175 -4.76 7.59 1.22
CA ILE A 175 -4.00 7.31 0.01
C ILE A 175 -4.43 8.26 -1.09
N VAL A 176 -3.45 8.92 -1.70
CA VAL A 176 -3.66 9.83 -2.82
C VAL A 176 -3.07 9.22 -4.09
N PHE A 177 -3.88 9.16 -5.15
CA PHE A 177 -3.46 8.79 -6.50
C PHE A 177 -3.55 10.02 -7.41
N GLN A 178 -2.48 10.27 -8.18
CA GLN A 178 -2.42 11.44 -9.06
C GLN A 178 -1.77 11.15 -10.41
N ASN A 179 -2.11 12.07 -11.34
CA ASN A 179 -1.49 12.35 -12.64
C ASN A 179 -1.66 11.22 -13.66
N GLY A 180 -2.85 11.03 -14.19
CA GLY A 180 -3.03 10.48 -15.54
C GLY A 180 -3.42 11.61 -16.49
N THR A 181 -2.96 11.51 -17.73
CA THR A 181 -3.47 12.34 -18.83
C THR A 181 -4.59 11.57 -19.53
N GLN A 182 -5.16 12.11 -20.62
CA GLN A 182 -6.10 11.35 -21.44
C GLN A 182 -5.44 10.13 -22.11
N THR A 183 -4.12 10.17 -22.29
CA THR A 183 -3.34 9.18 -23.06
C THR A 183 -2.34 8.39 -22.22
N ASP A 184 -2.00 8.86 -21.02
CA ASP A 184 -1.02 8.21 -20.14
C ASP A 184 -1.72 7.68 -18.89
N PRO A 185 -1.47 6.41 -18.52
CA PRO A 185 -2.01 5.84 -17.29
C PRO A 185 -1.52 6.66 -16.09
N GLY A 186 -2.41 6.85 -15.14
CA GLY A 186 -2.10 7.56 -13.91
C GLY A 186 -1.39 6.66 -12.91
N SER A 187 -1.59 6.90 -11.62
CA SER A 187 -1.13 5.96 -10.59
C SER A 187 -2.01 4.71 -10.56
N ASP A 188 -1.67 3.72 -11.38
CA ASP A 188 -2.52 2.56 -11.71
C ASP A 188 -1.96 1.21 -11.25
N ASN A 189 -2.84 0.20 -11.17
CA ASN A 189 -2.52 -1.19 -10.84
C ASN A 189 -1.87 -1.38 -9.46
N ASN A 190 -2.09 -0.46 -8.52
CA ASN A 190 -1.62 -0.61 -7.16
C ASN A 190 -2.60 -1.47 -6.35
N ILE A 191 -2.08 -2.34 -5.49
CA ILE A 191 -2.86 -3.24 -4.65
C ILE A 191 -2.66 -2.86 -3.19
N ILE A 192 -3.76 -2.63 -2.49
CA ILE A 192 -3.78 -2.36 -1.05
C ILE A 192 -4.55 -3.49 -0.38
N GLN A 193 -3.84 -4.29 0.39
CA GLN A 193 -4.33 -5.56 0.90
C GLN A 193 -4.17 -5.65 2.42
N ASP A 194 -5.14 -6.22 3.13
CA ASP A 194 -5.05 -6.46 4.58
C ASP A 194 -4.65 -5.21 5.38
N SER A 195 -5.18 -4.05 5.01
CA SER A 195 -4.72 -2.75 5.54
C SER A 195 -5.89 -1.96 6.15
N VAL A 196 -5.55 -0.95 6.95
CA VAL A 196 -6.54 -0.05 7.55
C VAL A 196 -6.24 1.37 7.11
N ILE A 197 -7.25 2.03 6.54
CA ILE A 197 -7.20 3.43 6.10
C ILE A 197 -8.30 4.18 6.84
N SER A 198 -7.92 5.19 7.62
CA SER A 198 -8.86 6.00 8.38
C SER A 198 -8.34 7.42 8.52
N SER A 199 -8.77 8.30 7.63
CA SER A 199 -8.27 9.66 7.46
C SER A 199 -9.38 10.69 7.68
N ASP A 200 -8.99 11.95 7.85
CA ASP A 200 -9.89 13.00 8.30
C ASP A 200 -10.85 13.44 7.17
N GLU A 201 -10.32 13.72 5.98
CA GLU A 201 -11.13 14.15 4.82
C GLU A 201 -11.44 12.97 3.89
N HIS A 202 -10.40 12.33 3.36
CA HIS A 202 -10.54 11.27 2.36
C HIS A 202 -9.69 10.06 2.74
N ASP A 203 -10.28 8.86 2.71
CA ASP A 203 -9.51 7.63 2.87
C ASP A 203 -8.78 7.30 1.56
N ILE A 204 -9.48 7.42 0.44
CA ILE A 204 -8.92 7.30 -0.91
C ILE A 204 -9.26 8.56 -1.68
N TYR A 205 -8.24 9.22 -2.24
CA TYR A 205 -8.39 10.45 -3.00
C TYR A 205 -7.69 10.34 -4.35
N TYR A 206 -8.45 10.47 -5.43
CA TYR A 206 -7.93 10.62 -6.78
C TYR A 206 -7.94 12.10 -7.12
N SER A 207 -6.78 12.73 -7.31
CA SER A 207 -6.72 14.16 -7.62
C SER A 207 -6.86 14.46 -9.12
N LYS A 208 -6.68 13.45 -9.97
CA LYS A 208 -6.84 13.44 -11.43
C LYS A 208 -7.15 12.00 -11.87
N ARG A 209 -7.43 11.80 -13.17
CA ARG A 209 -7.59 10.47 -13.78
C ARG A 209 -6.42 9.56 -13.38
N SER A 210 -6.67 8.57 -12.56
CA SER A 210 -5.74 7.48 -12.17
C SER A 210 -6.64 6.33 -11.75
N GLY A 211 -6.34 5.08 -12.04
CA GLY A 211 -7.32 4.02 -11.88
C GLY A 211 -6.78 2.61 -11.90
N ASN A 212 -7.70 1.65 -11.79
CA ASN A 212 -7.41 0.22 -11.73
C ASN A 212 -6.62 -0.17 -10.48
N ASN A 213 -6.79 0.58 -9.39
CA ASN A 213 -6.25 0.20 -8.09
C ASN A 213 -7.23 -0.77 -7.41
N THR A 214 -6.71 -1.69 -6.60
CA THR A 214 -7.52 -2.71 -5.93
C THR A 214 -7.33 -2.67 -4.43
N LEU A 215 -8.44 -2.59 -3.69
CA LEU A 215 -8.48 -2.85 -2.25
C LEU A 215 -8.87 -4.32 -2.03
N ILE A 216 -8.12 -5.05 -1.20
CA ILE A 216 -8.41 -6.44 -0.82
C ILE A 216 -8.41 -6.55 0.69
N ASN A 217 -9.55 -6.88 1.31
CA ASN A 217 -9.62 -7.01 2.76
C ASN A 217 -9.07 -5.76 3.49
N THR A 218 -9.46 -4.58 3.02
CA THR A 218 -8.97 -3.30 3.53
C THR A 218 -10.12 -2.55 4.19
N THR A 219 -9.91 -2.10 5.42
CA THR A 219 -10.88 -1.24 6.12
C THR A 219 -10.73 0.20 5.64
N PHE A 220 -11.83 0.79 5.17
CA PHE A 220 -11.92 2.20 4.75
C PHE A 220 -13.39 2.65 4.82
N ASN A 221 -13.64 3.95 4.74
CA ASN A 221 -14.96 4.54 4.64
C ASN A 221 -15.30 4.86 3.17
N ILE A 222 -16.31 4.17 2.64
CA ILE A 222 -16.80 4.35 1.27
C ILE A 222 -17.24 5.80 0.98
N SER A 223 -17.78 6.51 1.98
CA SER A 223 -18.20 7.92 1.81
C SER A 223 -17.02 8.89 1.75
N LYS A 224 -15.80 8.42 2.06
CA LYS A 224 -14.55 9.17 1.99
C LYS A 224 -13.67 8.74 0.82
N VAL A 225 -14.26 8.04 -0.16
CA VAL A 225 -13.62 7.81 -1.46
C VAL A 225 -14.02 8.96 -2.38
N ASP A 226 -13.02 9.69 -2.85
CA ASP A 226 -13.17 10.70 -3.89
C ASP A 226 -12.37 10.24 -5.11
N SER A 227 -13.05 10.05 -6.24
CA SER A 227 -12.51 9.29 -7.37
C SER A 227 -12.49 10.08 -8.68
N ASP A 228 -12.16 11.38 -8.70
CA ASP A 228 -12.11 12.28 -9.88
C ASP A 228 -11.52 11.66 -11.19
N GLY A 229 -12.32 10.83 -11.85
CA GLY A 229 -11.98 10.06 -13.06
C GLY A 229 -11.20 8.76 -12.85
N GLY A 230 -11.21 8.18 -11.65
CA GLY A 230 -10.45 6.98 -11.32
C GLY A 230 -11.25 5.70 -11.05
N ASN A 231 -10.65 4.56 -11.38
CA ASN A 231 -11.24 3.23 -11.10
C ASN A 231 -10.64 2.64 -9.84
N LEU A 232 -11.51 2.12 -8.97
CA LEU A 232 -11.15 1.42 -7.74
C LEU A 232 -11.99 0.16 -7.63
N THR A 233 -11.37 -0.99 -7.43
CA THR A 233 -12.08 -2.25 -7.19
C THR A 233 -11.89 -2.67 -5.73
N VAL A 234 -12.97 -3.01 -5.05
CA VAL A 234 -12.96 -3.48 -3.66
C VAL A 234 -13.27 -4.96 -3.65
N LYS A 235 -12.43 -5.75 -2.98
CA LYS A 235 -12.53 -7.22 -2.89
C LYS A 235 -12.37 -7.70 -1.45
N TRP A 236 -12.95 -8.86 -1.17
CA TRP A 236 -12.89 -9.51 0.14
C TRP A 236 -12.49 -10.97 0.01
N TYR A 237 -12.01 -11.55 1.11
CA TYR A 237 -11.84 -12.99 1.19
C TYR A 237 -13.17 -13.67 1.46
N LEU A 238 -13.39 -14.78 0.78
CA LEU A 238 -14.47 -15.71 1.04
C LEU A 238 -13.90 -17.10 1.29
N ASP A 239 -14.09 -17.58 2.52
CA ASP A 239 -13.85 -18.97 2.90
C ASP A 239 -15.17 -19.74 2.92
N VAL A 240 -15.16 -20.93 2.34
CA VAL A 240 -16.35 -21.80 2.29
C VAL A 240 -15.96 -23.17 2.82
N TYR A 241 -16.67 -23.58 3.87
CA TYR A 241 -16.61 -24.91 4.44
C TYR A 241 -17.91 -25.66 4.14
N ILE A 242 -17.80 -26.94 3.78
CA ILE A 242 -18.94 -27.82 3.50
C ILE A 242 -18.85 -29.05 4.40
N ASN A 243 -19.94 -29.37 5.08
CA ASN A 243 -20.11 -30.60 5.84
C ASN A 243 -21.34 -31.40 5.35
N ASP A 244 -21.37 -32.69 5.69
CA ASP A 244 -22.56 -33.51 5.52
C ASP A 244 -23.57 -33.28 6.67
N SER A 245 -24.78 -33.80 6.51
CA SER A 245 -25.82 -33.81 7.56
C SER A 245 -25.41 -34.42 8.91
N ASN A 246 -24.33 -35.22 8.96
CA ASN A 246 -23.78 -35.78 10.19
C ASN A 246 -22.67 -34.90 10.80
N GLY A 247 -22.34 -33.78 10.18
CA GLY A 247 -21.28 -32.86 10.60
C GLY A 247 -19.88 -33.22 10.12
N ASN A 248 -19.71 -34.27 9.30
CA ASN A 248 -18.41 -34.65 8.75
C ASN A 248 -18.01 -33.75 7.58
N ASN A 249 -16.71 -33.55 7.39
CA ASN A 249 -16.16 -32.82 6.26
C ASN A 249 -16.62 -33.43 4.92
N ALA A 250 -17.25 -32.63 4.06
CA ALA A 250 -17.68 -33.11 2.76
C ALA A 250 -16.57 -32.86 1.73
N ASN A 251 -15.92 -33.94 1.28
CA ASN A 251 -14.82 -33.89 0.31
C ASN A 251 -15.34 -33.94 -1.15
N ASN A 252 -14.60 -33.32 -2.08
CA ASN A 252 -14.90 -33.31 -3.51
C ASN A 252 -16.30 -32.75 -3.86
N ILE A 253 -16.82 -31.83 -3.05
CA ILE A 253 -18.08 -31.14 -3.32
C ILE A 253 -17.82 -29.97 -4.26
N MET A 254 -18.58 -29.89 -5.35
CA MET A 254 -18.48 -28.76 -6.28
C MET A 254 -19.08 -27.51 -5.64
N VAL A 255 -18.30 -26.45 -5.55
CA VAL A 255 -18.70 -25.15 -5.01
C VAL A 255 -18.62 -24.10 -6.12
N GLY A 256 -19.75 -23.45 -6.39
CA GLY A 256 -19.88 -22.33 -7.32
C GLY A 256 -20.25 -21.05 -6.61
N GLY A 257 -19.66 -19.93 -7.01
CA GLY A 257 -20.03 -18.59 -6.53
C GLY A 257 -20.53 -17.72 -7.68
N TYR A 258 -21.74 -17.18 -7.52
CA TYR A 258 -22.40 -16.33 -8.50
C TYR A 258 -22.59 -14.92 -7.96
N ASP A 259 -22.30 -13.90 -8.77
CA ASP A 259 -22.56 -12.49 -8.39
C ASP A 259 -24.07 -12.18 -8.34
N LYS A 260 -24.42 -10.95 -7.94
CA LYS A 260 -25.83 -10.50 -7.85
C LYS A 260 -26.61 -10.59 -9.16
N ASN A 261 -25.91 -10.61 -10.30
CA ASN A 261 -26.49 -10.70 -11.64
C ASN A 261 -26.50 -12.16 -12.14
N ASN A 262 -26.19 -13.12 -11.27
CA ASN A 262 -26.11 -14.55 -11.56
C ASN A 262 -24.98 -14.93 -12.54
N ASN A 263 -23.93 -14.10 -12.64
CA ASN A 263 -22.72 -14.47 -13.38
C ASN A 263 -21.85 -15.39 -12.52
N LEU A 264 -21.32 -16.46 -13.11
CA LEU A 264 -20.39 -17.35 -12.42
C LEU A 264 -19.03 -16.65 -12.25
N GLU A 265 -18.63 -16.40 -11.01
CA GLU A 265 -17.37 -15.74 -10.66
C GLU A 265 -16.27 -16.78 -10.33
N PHE A 266 -16.64 -17.90 -9.72
CA PHE A 266 -15.71 -19.02 -9.52
C PHE A 266 -16.42 -20.36 -9.42
N THR A 267 -15.68 -21.43 -9.72
CA THR A 267 -16.06 -22.82 -9.44
C THR A 267 -14.84 -23.60 -8.95
N THR A 268 -15.03 -24.50 -7.97
CA THR A 268 -13.96 -25.30 -7.36
C THR A 268 -14.53 -26.52 -6.64
N THR A 269 -13.67 -27.37 -6.07
CA THR A 269 -14.08 -28.48 -5.22
C THR A 269 -13.50 -28.34 -3.82
N THR A 270 -14.21 -28.87 -2.82
CA THR A 270 -13.69 -28.99 -1.46
C THR A 270 -12.57 -30.02 -1.37
N ASN A 271 -11.64 -29.82 -0.44
CA ASN A 271 -10.64 -30.79 -0.04
C ASN A 271 -11.17 -31.76 1.03
N ALA A 272 -10.32 -32.69 1.51
CA ALA A 272 -10.67 -33.66 2.54
C ALA A 272 -11.08 -33.04 3.89
N SER A 273 -10.71 -31.78 4.13
CA SER A 273 -11.13 -31.00 5.30
C SER A 273 -12.42 -30.22 5.06
N GLY A 274 -13.15 -30.47 3.97
CA GLY A 274 -14.40 -29.80 3.64
C GLY A 274 -14.24 -28.35 3.18
N ASN A 275 -13.02 -27.85 3.03
CA ASN A 275 -12.75 -26.44 2.70
C ASN A 275 -12.42 -26.27 1.23
N ILE A 276 -12.82 -25.14 0.65
CA ILE A 276 -12.24 -24.66 -0.61
C ILE A 276 -10.98 -23.84 -0.34
N LYS A 277 -10.14 -23.65 -1.36
CA LYS A 277 -9.12 -22.59 -1.31
C LYS A 277 -9.83 -21.23 -1.24
N THR A 278 -9.43 -20.37 -0.30
CA THR A 278 -9.92 -19.00 -0.12
C THR A 278 -10.05 -18.28 -1.45
N ARG A 279 -11.18 -17.62 -1.65
CA ARG A 279 -11.47 -16.85 -2.86
C ARG A 279 -11.38 -15.36 -2.57
N ILE A 280 -10.88 -14.61 -3.54
CA ILE A 280 -10.91 -13.16 -3.54
C ILE A 280 -12.02 -12.76 -4.49
N VAL A 281 -13.07 -12.14 -3.95
CA VAL A 281 -14.32 -11.84 -4.66
C VAL A 281 -14.61 -10.35 -4.57
N GLU A 282 -15.14 -9.78 -5.64
CA GLU A 282 -15.39 -8.34 -5.75
C GLU A 282 -16.67 -7.95 -5.00
N GLU A 283 -16.62 -6.94 -4.15
CA GLU A 283 -17.82 -6.32 -3.58
C GLU A 283 -18.42 -5.31 -4.54
N LEU A 284 -17.57 -4.39 -5.01
CA LEU A 284 -17.96 -3.25 -5.83
C LEU A 284 -16.76 -2.72 -6.62
N SER A 285 -17.09 -2.02 -7.70
CA SER A 285 -16.14 -1.21 -8.45
C SER A 285 -16.66 0.22 -8.60
N PHE A 286 -15.77 1.19 -8.39
CA PHE A 286 -15.95 2.58 -8.78
C PHE A 286 -15.53 2.70 -10.24
N LEU A 287 -16.45 3.18 -11.09
CA LEU A 287 -16.22 3.34 -12.53
C LEU A 287 -16.05 4.83 -12.88
N PRO A 288 -15.31 5.15 -13.94
CA PRO A 288 -15.10 6.52 -14.35
C PRO A 288 -16.36 6.98 -15.08
N ASP A 289 -16.98 8.06 -14.63
CA ASP A 289 -18.21 8.55 -15.27
C ASP A 289 -17.90 9.11 -16.68
N PRO A 290 -18.75 8.88 -17.70
CA PRO A 290 -18.71 9.65 -18.96
C PRO A 290 -19.01 11.15 -18.69
N PRO A 291 -18.79 12.06 -19.67
CA PRO A 291 -18.58 13.49 -19.43
C PRO A 291 -19.84 14.22 -18.86
N PRO A 292 -19.68 15.47 -18.35
CA PRO A 292 -20.25 15.97 -17.08
C PRO A 292 -21.77 16.22 -17.04
N PRO A 293 -22.38 16.30 -15.82
CA PRO A 293 -21.71 16.30 -14.52
C PRO A 293 -21.39 14.88 -14.02
N PRO A 294 -20.16 14.62 -13.54
CA PRO A 294 -19.78 13.30 -13.08
C PRO A 294 -20.41 13.04 -11.71
N LEU A 295 -21.37 12.13 -11.63
CA LEU A 295 -21.82 11.52 -10.39
C LEU A 295 -21.26 10.11 -10.38
N PHE A 296 -20.35 9.80 -9.45
CA PHE A 296 -19.75 8.47 -9.39
C PHE A 296 -20.81 7.38 -9.31
N GLN A 297 -20.73 6.44 -10.25
CA GLN A 297 -21.46 5.21 -10.19
C GLN A 297 -20.53 4.12 -9.64
N TYR A 298 -20.87 3.61 -8.46
CA TYR A 298 -20.34 2.34 -8.00
C TYR A 298 -21.30 1.22 -8.41
N VAL A 299 -20.73 0.11 -8.87
CA VAL A 299 -21.47 -1.08 -9.26
C VAL A 299 -21.19 -2.17 -8.24
N TYR A 300 -22.18 -2.49 -7.42
CA TYR A 300 -22.08 -3.65 -6.54
C TYR A 300 -22.10 -4.95 -7.34
N LYS A 301 -21.33 -5.92 -6.85
CA LYS A 301 -21.33 -7.34 -7.24
C LYS A 301 -21.98 -8.23 -6.18
N THR A 302 -21.99 -7.78 -4.93
CA THR A 302 -22.75 -8.36 -3.82
C THR A 302 -24.27 -8.11 -3.96
N ASN A 303 -25.19 -8.94 -3.46
CA ASN A 303 -24.99 -10.21 -2.74
C ASN A 303 -24.61 -11.37 -3.67
N TYR A 304 -23.74 -12.25 -3.18
CA TYR A 304 -23.36 -13.48 -3.88
C TYR A 304 -24.30 -14.64 -3.55
N THR A 305 -24.49 -15.55 -4.50
CA THR A 305 -25.09 -16.86 -4.27
C THR A 305 -24.00 -17.92 -4.32
N ILE A 306 -23.75 -18.60 -3.20
CA ILE A 306 -22.82 -19.72 -3.11
C ILE A 306 -23.62 -21.01 -3.18
N THR A 307 -23.24 -21.90 -4.09
CA THR A 307 -23.89 -23.19 -4.28
C THR A 307 -22.89 -24.30 -4.00
N ALA A 308 -23.28 -25.34 -3.27
CA ALA A 308 -22.51 -26.55 -3.09
C ALA A 308 -23.32 -27.74 -3.60
N SER A 309 -22.73 -28.60 -4.42
CA SER A 309 -23.46 -29.73 -5.01
C SER A 309 -22.60 -30.96 -5.27
N ASN A 310 -23.24 -32.12 -5.20
CA ASN A 310 -22.75 -33.39 -5.75
C ASN A 310 -23.86 -34.04 -6.60
N SER A 311 -23.73 -35.33 -6.93
CA SER A 311 -24.72 -36.05 -7.74
C SER A 311 -26.12 -36.13 -7.13
N SER A 312 -26.24 -35.94 -5.81
CA SER A 312 -27.46 -36.26 -5.05
C SER A 312 -28.00 -35.07 -4.25
N TYR A 313 -27.18 -34.07 -3.96
CA TYR A 313 -27.52 -32.95 -3.08
C TYR A 313 -27.06 -31.61 -3.65
N LYS A 314 -27.83 -30.56 -3.34
CA LYS A 314 -27.51 -29.16 -3.66
C LYS A 314 -27.91 -28.27 -2.47
N ALA A 315 -26.94 -27.55 -1.92
CA ALA A 315 -27.15 -26.50 -0.92
C ALA A 315 -26.83 -25.12 -1.53
N THR A 316 -27.51 -24.08 -1.04
CA THR A 316 -27.28 -22.71 -1.50
C THR A 316 -27.33 -21.73 -0.33
N ALA A 317 -26.45 -20.74 -0.33
CA ALA A 317 -26.42 -19.66 0.65
C ALA A 317 -26.24 -18.30 -0.05
N ALA A 318 -26.99 -17.30 0.39
CA ALA A 318 -26.75 -15.91 0.01
C ALA A 318 -25.71 -15.29 0.94
N VAL A 319 -24.74 -14.57 0.38
CA VAL A 319 -23.65 -13.95 1.14
C VAL A 319 -23.54 -12.49 0.75
N ASN A 320 -23.76 -11.60 1.72
CA ASN A 320 -23.44 -10.19 1.55
C ASN A 320 -21.97 -9.96 1.89
N LEU A 321 -21.13 -9.67 0.90
CA LEU A 321 -19.68 -9.47 1.05
C LEU A 321 -19.34 -7.98 1.16
N THR A 322 -19.56 -7.41 2.35
CA THR A 322 -19.09 -6.06 2.75
C THR A 322 -17.83 -6.11 3.63
N GLU A 323 -17.35 -7.32 3.89
CA GLU A 323 -16.17 -7.65 4.68
C GLU A 323 -15.74 -9.09 4.31
N SER A 324 -14.54 -9.50 4.71
CA SER A 324 -14.11 -10.90 4.56
C SER A 324 -14.98 -11.83 5.40
N LYS A 325 -15.44 -12.94 4.81
CA LYS A 325 -16.39 -13.86 5.45
C LYS A 325 -15.99 -15.32 5.30
N SER A 326 -16.32 -16.09 6.33
CA SER A 326 -16.32 -17.54 6.29
C SER A 326 -17.75 -18.04 6.43
N ILE A 327 -18.17 -18.95 5.55
CA ILE A 327 -19.51 -19.54 5.58
C ILE A 327 -19.43 -21.07 5.67
N THR A 328 -20.50 -21.67 6.18
CA THR A 328 -20.69 -23.13 6.18
C THR A 328 -21.97 -23.48 5.43
N LEU A 329 -21.91 -24.47 4.54
CA LEU A 329 -23.10 -25.11 3.96
C LEU A 329 -23.12 -26.59 4.35
N THR A 330 -24.31 -27.11 4.60
CA THR A 330 -24.53 -28.54 4.85
C THR A 330 -25.21 -29.16 3.65
N ILE A 331 -24.67 -30.29 3.18
CA ILE A 331 -25.25 -31.10 2.10
C ILE A 331 -25.72 -32.47 2.59
#